data_AF-A0A0N5ACQ2-F1
#
_entry.id   AF-A0A0N5ACQ2-F1
#
_cell.length_a   1.000
_cell.length_b   1.000
_cell.length_c   1.000
_cell.angle_alpha   90.00
_cell.angle_beta   90.00
_cell.angle_gamma   90.00
#
_symmetry.space_group_name_H-M   'P 1'
#
loop_
_entity.id
_entity.type
_entity.pdbx_description
1 polymer ?
#
loop_
_entity_poly.entity_id
_entity_poly.type
_entity_poly.pdbx_seq_one_letter_code
_entity_poly.pdbx_strand_id
1 'polypeptide(L)'
;MKKCRAKNFVFSAIQRCSVERLSRLSQMHVEMSSQERAIDQYIKLLRMDRLDENTGVESLQKTISYFQNVFSVHMTSEWFDGRLLFGDVLSELDAGLQWMKLNTQRIGFFLLPDKEESDLGQLETALLAAVSDCQQLVIRVRNRIPSKGEFSLPQKVDDRLQLAVCSLEKGATILDKFCSMASTQLSMLPDVEGIEVERLKEMLLGAIEKVHGKGKGAENYEVLKSHLYNLRSTLAEIANDIEKDIIVDPETEEKPFPPLLERAHARKQDAVEAESLRWQVEKKEAEITDLRKTIRSKNDDLSNFR
;
A
#
# COMPACT_ATOMS: atom_id res chain seq x y z
N MET A 1 -17.18 -5.32 13.30
CA MET A 1 -15.80 -5.80 13.07
C MET A 1 -15.28 -5.28 11.73
N LYS A 2 -14.63 -4.11 11.72
CA LYS A 2 -13.94 -3.59 10.53
C LYS A 2 -12.58 -4.31 10.43
N LYS A 3 -12.54 -5.45 9.75
CA LYS A 3 -11.26 -6.10 9.42
C LYS A 3 -10.42 -5.10 8.61
N CYS A 4 -9.19 -4.89 9.04
CA CYS A 4 -8.19 -4.06 8.40
C CYS A 4 -8.14 -4.37 6.89
N ARG A 5 -8.55 -3.42 6.03
CA ARG A 5 -8.75 -3.63 4.59
C ARG A 5 -7.45 -3.98 3.85
N ALA A 6 -6.31 -3.52 4.36
CA ALA A 6 -4.98 -3.95 3.91
C ALA A 6 -4.79 -5.48 3.92
N LYS A 7 -5.52 -6.24 4.76
CA LYS A 7 -5.48 -7.70 4.75
C LYS A 7 -6.09 -8.31 3.49
N ASN A 8 -7.08 -7.68 2.86
CA ASN A 8 -7.80 -8.30 1.74
C ASN A 8 -6.98 -8.25 0.45
N PHE A 9 -6.35 -7.13 0.15
CA PHE A 9 -5.44 -7.03 -1.00
C PHE A 9 -4.23 -7.95 -0.87
N VAL A 10 -3.51 -7.90 0.26
CA VAL A 10 -2.32 -8.74 0.51
C VAL A 10 -2.67 -10.22 0.41
N PHE A 11 -3.78 -10.63 1.03
CA PHE A 11 -4.26 -12.01 0.98
C PHE A 11 -4.64 -12.42 -0.45
N SER A 12 -5.38 -11.57 -1.17
CA SER A 12 -5.73 -11.83 -2.57
C SER A 12 -4.50 -11.94 -3.46
N ALA A 13 -3.50 -11.08 -3.29
CA ALA A 13 -2.29 -11.08 -4.08
C ALA A 13 -1.46 -12.36 -3.84
N ILE A 14 -1.33 -12.79 -2.57
CA ILE A 14 -0.67 -14.05 -2.20
C ILE A 14 -1.43 -15.29 -2.73
N GLN A 15 -2.76 -15.23 -2.77
CA GLN A 15 -3.60 -16.32 -3.29
C GLN A 15 -3.60 -16.43 -4.81
N ARG A 16 -3.18 -15.40 -5.55
CA ARG A 16 -3.29 -15.34 -7.01
C ARG A 16 -1.94 -15.28 -7.73
N CYS A 17 -0.86 -14.95 -7.00
CA CYS A 17 0.47 -14.82 -7.56
C CYS A 17 1.06 -16.14 -8.07
N SER A 18 2.15 -16.08 -8.82
CA SER A 18 2.90 -17.27 -9.24
C SER A 18 3.57 -17.98 -8.05
N VAL A 19 3.78 -19.30 -8.19
CA VAL A 19 4.53 -20.11 -7.20
C VAL A 19 5.94 -19.55 -6.94
N GLU A 20 6.57 -19.02 -7.99
CA GLU A 20 7.89 -18.39 -7.89
C GLU A 20 7.86 -17.16 -6.96
N ARG A 21 6.90 -16.24 -7.15
CA ARG A 21 6.77 -15.06 -6.29
C ARG A 21 6.38 -15.41 -4.87
N LEU A 22 5.48 -16.37 -4.69
CA LEU A 22 5.14 -16.88 -3.37
C LEU A 22 6.40 -17.41 -2.65
N SER A 23 7.28 -18.11 -3.38
CA SER A 23 8.56 -18.59 -2.83
C SER A 23 9.49 -17.44 -2.44
N ARG A 24 9.62 -16.40 -3.28
CA ARG A 24 10.43 -15.21 -2.94
C ARG A 24 9.90 -14.49 -1.71
N LEU A 25 8.59 -14.23 -1.64
CA LEU A 25 7.96 -13.62 -0.47
C LEU A 25 8.17 -14.46 0.81
N SER A 26 8.10 -15.79 0.70
CA SER A 26 8.28 -16.68 1.85
C SER A 26 9.67 -16.58 2.50
N GLN A 27 10.70 -16.19 1.74
CA GLN A 27 12.04 -15.95 2.27
C GLN A 27 12.08 -14.72 3.20
N MET A 28 11.18 -13.75 2.98
CA MET A 28 11.08 -12.52 3.77
C MET A 28 10.16 -12.63 4.98
N HIS A 29 9.58 -13.81 5.27
CA HIS A 29 8.53 -13.94 6.29
C HIS A 29 9.00 -13.51 7.70
N VAL A 30 10.28 -13.72 8.03
CA VAL A 30 10.83 -13.33 9.35
C VAL A 30 10.80 -11.81 9.49
N GLU A 31 11.22 -11.10 8.45
CA GLU A 31 11.20 -9.64 8.42
C GLU A 31 9.77 -9.10 8.42
N MET A 32 8.88 -9.65 7.58
CA MET A 32 7.47 -9.28 7.56
C MET A 32 6.83 -9.50 8.95
N SER A 33 7.11 -10.62 9.60
CA SER A 33 6.62 -10.91 10.96
C SER A 33 7.13 -9.92 12.00
N SER A 34 8.35 -9.41 11.85
CA SER A 34 8.88 -8.36 12.73
C SER A 34 8.14 -7.03 12.54
N GLN A 35 7.78 -6.70 11.30
CA GLN A 35 7.02 -5.49 10.95
C GLN A 35 5.58 -5.58 11.45
N GLU A 36 4.92 -6.74 11.30
CA GLU A 36 3.58 -6.98 11.85
C GLU A 36 3.55 -6.83 13.38
N ARG A 37 4.58 -7.32 14.07
CA ARG A 37 4.72 -7.16 15.53
C ARG A 37 4.82 -5.70 15.99
N ALA A 38 5.27 -4.78 15.13
CA ALA A 38 5.24 -3.35 15.45
C ALA A 38 3.80 -2.83 15.54
N ILE A 39 2.87 -3.36 14.73
CA ILE A 39 1.44 -3.00 14.76
C ILE A 39 0.78 -3.49 16.05
N ASP A 40 1.21 -4.63 16.59
CA ASP A 40 0.68 -5.18 17.85
C ASP A 40 0.85 -4.22 19.03
N GLN A 41 1.88 -3.37 19.01
CA GLN A 41 2.09 -2.36 20.04
C GLN A 41 0.96 -1.32 20.05
N TYR A 42 0.54 -0.84 18.88
CA TYR A 42 -0.58 0.08 18.74
C TYR A 42 -1.92 -0.57 19.11
N ILE A 43 -2.12 -1.84 18.74
CA ILE A 43 -3.31 -2.60 19.16
C ILE A 43 -3.35 -2.74 20.68
N LYS A 44 -2.19 -2.95 21.32
CA LYS A 44 -2.09 -3.00 22.77
C LYS A 44 -2.42 -1.67 23.42
N LEU A 45 -1.90 -0.55 22.90
CA LEU A 45 -2.26 0.80 23.36
C LEU A 45 -3.76 1.04 23.26
N LEU A 46 -4.37 0.70 22.12
CA LEU A 46 -5.81 0.82 21.92
C LEU A 46 -6.61 0.00 22.93
N ARG A 47 -6.22 -1.26 23.18
CA ARG A 47 -6.88 -2.13 24.17
C ARG A 47 -6.75 -1.61 25.60
N MET A 48 -5.70 -0.86 25.88
CA MET A 48 -5.45 -0.25 27.19
C MET A 48 -6.08 1.14 27.31
N ASP A 49 -6.77 1.62 26.27
CA ASP A 49 -7.30 2.99 26.17
C ASP A 49 -6.21 4.06 26.32
N ARG A 50 -5.03 3.77 25.75
CA ARG A 50 -3.83 4.62 25.75
C ARG A 50 -3.34 4.96 24.35
N LEU A 51 -4.20 4.79 23.35
CA LEU A 51 -3.93 5.26 22.00
C LEU A 51 -4.60 6.63 21.87
N ASP A 52 -3.81 7.69 22.03
CA ASP A 52 -4.25 9.09 22.04
C ASP A 52 -3.47 9.93 21.02
N GLU A 53 -3.77 11.22 20.95
CA GLU A 53 -3.12 12.19 20.05
C GLU A 53 -1.62 12.40 20.31
N ASN A 54 -1.11 11.96 21.46
CA ASN A 54 0.31 12.08 21.81
C ASN A 54 1.11 10.82 21.44
N THR A 55 0.44 9.79 20.92
CA THR A 55 1.09 8.54 20.52
C THR A 55 1.82 8.72 19.19
N GLY A 56 3.15 8.57 19.21
CA GLY A 56 3.98 8.65 18.00
C GLY A 56 3.64 7.58 16.96
N VAL A 57 3.48 8.01 15.71
CA VAL A 57 3.10 7.16 14.57
C VAL A 57 4.27 6.81 13.64
N GLU A 58 5.50 7.19 13.98
CA GLU A 58 6.68 7.01 13.14
C GLU A 58 6.99 5.53 12.88
N SER A 59 6.77 4.66 13.87
CA SER A 59 6.95 3.22 13.69
C SER A 59 5.92 2.65 12.72
N LEU A 60 4.67 3.13 12.78
CA LEU A 60 3.62 2.73 11.85
C LEU A 60 3.95 3.16 10.42
N GLN A 61 4.43 4.40 10.23
CA GLN A 61 4.85 4.91 8.93
C GLN A 61 5.96 4.05 8.32
N LYS A 62 6.98 3.68 9.12
CA LYS A 62 8.07 2.78 8.68
C LYS A 62 7.55 1.41 8.24
N THR A 63 6.61 0.84 8.99
CA THR A 63 5.99 -0.44 8.65
C THR A 63 5.19 -0.35 7.35
N ILE A 64 4.43 0.73 7.14
CA ILE A 64 3.71 0.98 5.88
C ILE A 64 4.70 1.07 4.70
N SER A 65 5.74 1.90 4.81
CA SER A 65 6.75 2.06 3.76
C SER A 65 7.49 0.75 3.45
N TYR A 66 7.77 -0.08 4.47
CA TYR A 66 8.34 -1.41 4.25
C TYR A 66 7.45 -2.26 3.36
N PHE A 67 6.16 -2.40 3.70
CA PHE A 67 5.26 -3.22 2.89
C PHE A 67 5.02 -2.63 1.50
N GLN A 68 4.89 -1.32 1.36
CA GLN A 68 4.81 -0.66 0.05
C GLN A 68 6.01 -1.01 -0.83
N ASN A 69 7.23 -0.96 -0.29
CA ASN A 69 8.45 -1.34 -1.02
C ASN A 69 8.46 -2.82 -1.39
N VAL A 70 8.12 -3.70 -0.44
CA VAL A 70 8.05 -5.14 -0.70
C VAL A 70 7.08 -5.46 -1.82
N PHE A 71 5.87 -4.89 -1.78
CA PHE A 71 4.88 -5.09 -2.83
C PHE A 71 5.34 -4.49 -4.17
N SER A 72 5.89 -3.28 -4.17
CA SER A 72 6.39 -2.62 -5.38
C SER A 72 7.50 -3.41 -6.07
N VAL A 73 8.37 -4.09 -5.32
CA VAL A 73 9.52 -4.83 -5.88
C VAL A 73 9.15 -6.28 -6.23
N HIS A 74 8.37 -6.95 -5.37
CA HIS A 74 8.16 -8.38 -5.48
C HIS A 74 6.87 -8.77 -6.19
N MET A 75 5.88 -7.88 -6.26
CA MET A 75 4.55 -8.17 -6.79
C MET A 75 4.22 -7.42 -8.08
N THR A 76 5.21 -6.77 -8.71
CA THR A 76 5.04 -6.14 -10.02
C THR A 76 4.60 -7.17 -11.06
N SER A 77 3.61 -6.82 -11.87
CA SER A 77 3.10 -7.66 -12.98
C SER A 77 2.42 -8.97 -12.56
N GLU A 78 2.16 -9.17 -11.27
CA GLU A 78 1.38 -10.32 -10.78
C GLU A 78 -0.12 -10.05 -10.85
N TRP A 79 -0.89 -11.11 -11.00
CA TRP A 79 -2.34 -11.01 -11.07
C TRP A 79 -2.94 -10.79 -9.68
N PHE A 80 -3.71 -9.72 -9.52
CA PHE A 80 -4.44 -9.39 -8.29
C PHE A 80 -5.92 -9.17 -8.60
N ASP A 81 -6.74 -9.24 -7.55
CA ASP A 81 -8.14 -8.86 -7.68
C ASP A 81 -8.23 -7.33 -7.84
N GLY A 82 -8.33 -6.88 -9.10
CA GLY A 82 -8.37 -5.46 -9.46
C GLY A 82 -9.54 -4.74 -8.80
N ARG A 83 -10.65 -5.43 -8.51
CA ARG A 83 -11.80 -4.85 -7.82
C ARG A 83 -11.47 -4.53 -6.38
N LEU A 84 -10.86 -5.48 -5.67
CA LEU A 84 -10.48 -5.30 -4.28
C LEU A 84 -9.45 -4.19 -4.15
N LEU A 85 -8.40 -4.21 -4.98
CA LEU A 85 -7.39 -3.13 -4.99
C LEU A 85 -8.07 -1.78 -5.22
N PHE A 86 -8.88 -1.68 -6.26
CA PHE A 86 -9.52 -0.43 -6.62
C PHE A 86 -10.46 0.09 -5.52
N GLY A 87 -11.28 -0.80 -4.95
CA GLY A 87 -12.15 -0.46 -3.82
C GLY A 87 -11.40 -0.05 -2.55
N ASP A 88 -10.25 -0.65 -2.29
CA ASP A 88 -9.39 -0.32 -1.15
C ASP A 88 -8.74 1.06 -1.35
N VAL A 89 -8.20 1.37 -2.53
CA VAL A 89 -7.64 2.70 -2.84
C VAL A 89 -8.70 3.78 -2.75
N LEU A 90 -9.92 3.56 -3.26
CA LEU A 90 -11.02 4.52 -3.09
C LEU A 90 -11.45 4.67 -1.62
N SER A 91 -11.27 3.65 -0.79
CA SER A 91 -11.52 3.73 0.65
C SER A 91 -10.45 4.53 1.37
N GLU A 92 -9.19 4.40 0.95
CA GLU A 92 -8.06 5.18 1.42
C GLU A 92 -8.23 6.66 1.07
N LEU A 93 -8.55 6.97 -0.18
CA LEU A 93 -8.82 8.34 -0.64
C LEU A 93 -9.97 8.99 0.15
N ASP A 94 -11.07 8.26 0.38
CA ASP A 94 -12.21 8.74 1.18
C ASP A 94 -11.80 9.02 2.64
N ALA A 95 -11.03 8.12 3.27
CA ALA A 95 -10.51 8.32 4.62
C ALA A 95 -9.55 9.51 4.70
N GLY A 96 -8.63 9.65 3.75
CA GLY A 96 -7.71 10.79 3.68
C GLY A 96 -8.43 12.12 3.42
N LEU A 97 -9.49 12.13 2.60
CA LEU A 97 -10.34 13.31 2.40
C LEU A 97 -11.12 13.68 3.67
N GLN A 98 -11.61 12.70 4.44
CA GLN A 98 -12.23 12.97 5.74
C GLN A 98 -11.23 13.56 6.73
N TRP A 99 -10.01 13.02 6.77
CA TRP A 99 -8.92 13.56 7.58
C TRP A 99 -8.56 14.99 7.15
N MET A 100 -8.46 15.25 5.85
CA MET A 100 -8.21 16.59 5.31
C MET A 100 -9.33 17.56 5.69
N LYS A 101 -10.60 17.17 5.53
CA LYS A 101 -11.75 17.98 5.93
C LYS A 101 -11.64 18.45 7.37
N LEU A 102 -11.39 17.52 8.29
CA LEU A 102 -11.26 17.84 9.72
C LEU A 102 -10.11 18.80 9.99
N ASN A 103 -8.95 18.57 9.37
CA ASN A 103 -7.80 19.46 9.57
C ASN A 103 -7.94 20.80 8.85
N THR A 104 -8.73 20.88 7.78
CA THR A 104 -9.06 22.15 7.13
C THR A 104 -9.96 22.98 8.04
N GLN A 105 -10.95 22.36 8.70
CA GLN A 105 -11.81 23.05 9.69
C GLN A 105 -11.01 23.61 10.89
N ARG A 106 -9.85 23.01 11.21
CA ARG A 106 -8.96 23.55 12.24
C ARG A 106 -8.36 24.90 11.88
N ILE A 107 -8.25 25.23 10.59
CA ILE A 107 -7.79 26.56 10.16
C ILE A 107 -8.70 27.63 10.78
N GLY A 108 -10.03 27.45 10.68
CA GLY A 108 -11.01 28.34 11.29
C GLY A 108 -10.89 28.43 12.80
N PHE A 109 -10.66 27.30 13.48
CA PHE A 109 -10.45 27.28 14.94
C PHE A 109 -9.14 27.93 15.40
N PHE A 110 -8.18 28.13 14.51
CA PHE A 110 -6.95 28.86 14.84
C PHE A 110 -7.08 30.36 14.63
N LEU A 111 -8.10 30.84 13.91
CA LEU A 111 -8.31 32.27 13.68
C LEU A 111 -8.83 32.95 14.96
N LEU A 112 -8.44 34.21 15.15
CA LEU A 112 -9.10 35.09 16.12
C LEU A 112 -10.56 35.36 15.68
N PRO A 113 -11.47 35.70 16.62
CA PRO A 113 -12.83 36.11 16.27
C PRO A 113 -12.86 37.25 15.26
N ASP A 114 -13.89 37.27 14.41
CA ASP A 114 -14.11 38.27 13.34
C ASP A 114 -13.03 38.27 12.25
N LYS A 115 -12.24 37.19 12.11
CA LYS A 115 -11.21 37.02 11.06
C LYS A 115 -11.57 35.97 10.02
N GLU A 116 -12.82 35.52 9.97
CA GLU A 116 -13.31 34.54 9.00
C GLU A 116 -13.25 35.04 7.55
N GLU A 117 -13.32 36.36 7.33
CA GLU A 117 -13.20 36.97 6.00
C GLU A 117 -11.75 37.19 5.54
N SER A 118 -10.76 36.86 6.38
CA SER A 118 -9.34 36.97 6.03
C SER A 118 -8.96 36.02 4.89
N ASP A 119 -7.79 36.26 4.28
CA ASP A 119 -7.26 35.37 3.22
C ASP A 119 -7.21 33.90 3.65
N LEU A 120 -6.95 33.62 4.95
CA LEU A 120 -6.91 32.27 5.50
C LEU A 120 -8.31 31.68 5.68
N GLY A 121 -9.32 32.46 6.08
CA GLY A 121 -10.71 32.00 6.13
C GLY A 121 -11.30 31.75 4.73
N GLN A 122 -10.91 32.57 3.75
CA GLN A 122 -11.23 32.32 2.33
C GLN A 122 -10.53 31.06 1.81
N LEU A 123 -9.26 30.84 2.17
CA LEU A 123 -8.53 29.62 1.87
C LEU A 123 -9.23 28.40 2.48
N GLU A 124 -9.59 28.43 3.76
CA GLU A 124 -10.34 27.36 4.43
C GLU A 124 -11.62 27.02 3.67
N THR A 125 -12.44 28.04 3.36
CA THR A 125 -13.69 27.87 2.63
C THR A 125 -13.48 27.18 1.27
N ALA A 126 -12.45 27.63 0.52
CA ALA A 126 -12.10 27.05 -0.77
C ALA A 126 -11.62 25.59 -0.64
N LEU A 127 -10.81 25.28 0.37
CA LEU A 127 -10.33 23.92 0.64
C LEU A 127 -11.48 22.99 1.04
N LEU A 128 -12.41 23.42 1.90
CA LEU A 128 -13.59 22.64 2.28
C LEU A 128 -14.48 22.31 1.08
N ALA A 129 -14.71 23.29 0.21
CA ALA A 129 -15.44 23.08 -1.04
C ALA A 129 -14.73 22.06 -1.93
N ALA A 130 -13.41 22.20 -2.12
CA ALA A 130 -12.61 21.27 -2.91
C ALA A 130 -12.60 19.84 -2.35
N VAL A 131 -12.49 19.68 -1.03
CA VAL A 131 -12.58 18.37 -0.37
C VAL A 131 -13.95 17.74 -0.59
N SER A 132 -15.03 18.52 -0.47
CA SER A 132 -16.40 18.05 -0.75
C SER A 132 -16.55 17.59 -2.21
N ASP A 133 -16.06 18.36 -3.17
CA ASP A 133 -16.05 17.96 -4.59
C ASP A 133 -15.33 16.63 -4.80
N CYS A 134 -14.14 16.46 -4.20
CA CYS A 134 -13.37 15.22 -4.28
C CYS A 134 -14.12 14.03 -3.67
N GLN A 135 -14.79 14.23 -2.53
CA GLN A 135 -15.61 13.18 -1.90
C GLN A 135 -16.75 12.74 -2.81
N GLN A 136 -17.44 13.68 -3.47
CA GLN A 136 -18.50 13.35 -4.42
C GLN A 136 -17.96 12.59 -5.64
N LEU A 137 -16.77 12.93 -6.13
CA LEU A 137 -16.12 12.19 -7.21
C LEU A 137 -15.73 10.78 -6.77
N VAL A 138 -15.17 10.59 -5.58
CA VAL A 138 -14.84 9.25 -5.04
C VAL A 138 -16.10 8.39 -4.91
N ILE A 139 -17.21 8.96 -4.42
CA ILE A 139 -18.51 8.25 -4.34
C ILE A 139 -18.99 7.87 -5.75
N ARG A 140 -18.94 8.81 -6.70
CA ARG A 140 -19.34 8.57 -8.09
C ARG A 140 -18.55 7.42 -8.69
N VAL A 141 -17.22 7.42 -8.53
CA VAL A 141 -16.32 6.37 -9.02
C VAL A 141 -16.62 5.03 -8.34
N ARG A 142 -16.78 5.02 -7.02
CA ARG A 142 -17.09 3.80 -6.24
C ARG A 142 -18.38 3.13 -6.71
N ASN A 143 -19.39 3.91 -7.05
CA ASN A 143 -20.68 3.40 -7.55
C ASN A 143 -20.61 2.76 -8.95
N ARG A 144 -19.48 2.90 -9.65
CA ARG A 144 -19.22 2.23 -10.94
C ARG A 144 -18.49 0.89 -10.81
N ILE A 145 -17.98 0.58 -9.63
CA ILE A 145 -17.36 -0.73 -9.39
C ILE A 145 -18.45 -1.79 -9.50
N PRO A 146 -18.33 -2.78 -10.41
CA PRO A 146 -19.37 -3.80 -10.55
C PRO A 146 -19.46 -4.63 -9.26
N SER A 147 -20.63 -5.22 -9.00
CA SER A 147 -20.87 -6.03 -7.79
C SER A 147 -20.50 -7.51 -7.94
N LYS A 148 -20.41 -8.01 -9.19
CA LYS A 148 -19.97 -9.37 -9.56
C LYS A 148 -19.08 -9.38 -10.81
N GLY A 149 -18.38 -10.48 -11.08
CA GLY A 149 -17.47 -10.63 -12.24
C GLY A 149 -16.04 -10.18 -11.98
N GLU A 150 -15.10 -10.59 -12.83
CA GLU A 150 -13.74 -10.08 -12.78
C GLU A 150 -13.68 -8.63 -13.26
N PHE A 151 -12.80 -7.85 -12.63
CA PHE A 151 -12.60 -6.44 -12.93
C PHE A 151 -11.11 -6.25 -13.19
N SER A 152 -10.78 -5.94 -14.43
CA SER A 152 -9.44 -5.53 -14.80
C SER A 152 -9.36 -4.01 -14.71
N LEU A 153 -8.41 -3.51 -13.91
CA LEU A 153 -8.17 -2.08 -13.79
C LEU A 153 -7.23 -1.66 -14.93
N PRO A 154 -7.65 -0.78 -15.87
CA PRO A 154 -6.76 -0.32 -16.94
C PRO A 154 -5.55 0.41 -16.35
N GLN A 155 -4.34 0.17 -16.90
CA GLN A 155 -3.09 0.76 -16.38
C GLN A 155 -3.16 2.29 -16.27
N LYS A 156 -3.79 2.95 -17.24
CA LYS A 156 -4.02 4.40 -17.23
C LYS A 156 -4.83 4.87 -16.01
N VAL A 157 -5.80 4.08 -15.56
CA VAL A 157 -6.60 4.39 -14.36
C VAL A 157 -5.76 4.12 -13.11
N ASP A 158 -4.96 3.06 -13.09
CA ASP A 158 -4.02 2.77 -12.00
C ASP A 158 -3.00 3.90 -11.80
N ASP A 159 -2.35 4.35 -12.87
CA ASP A 159 -1.40 5.47 -12.84
C ASP A 159 -2.06 6.73 -12.27
N ARG A 160 -3.29 7.02 -12.68
CA ARG A 160 -4.06 8.16 -12.16
C ARG A 160 -4.45 8.01 -10.70
N LEU A 161 -4.75 6.80 -10.23
CA LEU A 161 -5.00 6.57 -8.81
C LEU A 161 -3.76 6.84 -7.97
N GLN A 162 -2.59 6.40 -8.43
CA GLN A 162 -1.32 6.70 -7.77
C GLN A 162 -1.06 8.21 -7.73
N LEU A 163 -1.34 8.93 -8.81
CA LEU A 163 -1.27 10.39 -8.84
C LEU A 163 -2.25 11.03 -7.85
N ALA A 164 -3.49 10.54 -7.78
CA ALA A 164 -4.50 11.03 -6.83
C ALA A 164 -4.04 10.84 -5.37
N VAL A 165 -3.57 9.64 -5.02
CA VAL A 165 -3.03 9.34 -3.69
C VAL A 165 -1.84 10.26 -3.37
N CYS A 166 -0.90 10.43 -4.30
CA CYS A 166 0.25 11.32 -4.12
C CYS A 166 -0.15 12.79 -3.91
N SER A 167 -1.12 13.29 -4.66
CA SER A 167 -1.66 14.66 -4.48
C SER A 167 -2.33 14.83 -3.12
N LEU A 168 -3.12 13.84 -2.69
CA LEU A 168 -3.78 13.84 -1.38
C LEU A 168 -2.74 13.82 -0.25
N GLU A 169 -1.74 12.93 -0.33
CA GLU A 169 -0.67 12.79 0.66
C GLU A 169 0.12 14.10 0.83
N LYS A 170 0.51 14.75 -0.27
CA LYS A 170 1.24 16.04 -0.22
C LYS A 170 0.40 17.14 0.44
N GLY A 171 -0.86 17.27 0.05
CA GLY A 171 -1.78 18.24 0.66
C GLY A 171 -2.02 17.96 2.15
N ALA A 172 -2.28 16.72 2.51
CA ALA A 172 -2.47 16.28 3.89
C ALA A 172 -1.22 16.51 4.74
N THR A 173 -0.03 16.23 4.22
CA THR A 173 1.24 16.43 4.94
C THR A 173 1.53 17.91 5.22
N ILE A 174 1.22 18.80 4.28
CA ILE A 174 1.33 20.26 4.53
C ILE A 174 0.40 20.65 5.67
N LEU A 175 -0.87 20.21 5.59
CA LEU A 175 -1.90 20.58 6.55
C LEU A 175 -1.61 20.00 7.94
N ASP A 176 -1.08 18.78 8.02
CA ASP A 176 -0.64 18.13 9.25
C ASP A 176 0.46 18.95 9.96
N LYS A 177 1.50 19.32 9.21
CA LYS A 177 2.61 20.13 9.74
C LYS A 177 2.12 21.50 10.20
N PHE A 178 1.25 22.15 9.41
CA PHE A 178 0.65 23.43 9.76
C PHE A 178 -0.18 23.31 11.06
N CYS A 179 -1.12 22.37 11.12
CA CYS A 179 -1.99 22.18 12.27
C CYS A 179 -1.21 21.80 13.53
N SER A 180 -0.16 20.98 13.39
CA SER A 180 0.73 20.64 14.50
C SER A 180 1.47 21.87 15.04
N MET A 181 1.99 22.73 14.16
CA MET A 181 2.65 23.97 14.55
C MET A 181 1.69 24.94 15.25
N ALA A 182 0.49 25.14 14.67
CA ALA A 182 -0.53 26.02 15.22
C ALA A 182 -1.05 25.52 16.58
N SER A 183 -1.38 24.23 16.72
CA SER A 183 -1.81 23.66 18.00
C SER A 183 -0.73 23.72 19.07
N THR A 184 0.54 23.50 18.71
CA THR A 184 1.64 23.65 19.65
C THR A 184 1.74 25.11 20.13
N GLN A 185 1.64 26.09 19.23
CA GLN A 185 1.67 27.51 19.62
C GLN A 185 0.49 27.87 20.53
N LEU A 186 -0.72 27.43 20.19
CA LEU A 186 -1.91 27.69 21.00
C LEU A 186 -1.78 27.09 22.42
N SER A 187 -1.20 25.89 22.54
CA SER A 187 -0.95 25.26 23.85
C SER A 187 0.04 26.01 24.75
N MET A 188 0.91 26.86 24.18
CA MET A 188 1.88 27.66 24.92
C MET A 188 1.33 29.02 25.39
N LEU A 189 0.17 29.44 24.86
CA LEU A 189 -0.42 30.74 25.11
C LEU A 189 -1.73 30.55 25.90
N PRO A 190 -1.68 30.48 27.24
CA PRO A 190 -2.90 30.43 28.03
C PRO A 190 -3.73 31.69 27.77
N ASP A 191 -5.05 31.53 27.67
CA ASP A 191 -6.05 32.60 27.52
C ASP A 191 -6.08 33.33 26.16
N VAL A 192 -5.59 32.71 25.08
CA VAL A 192 -5.73 33.27 23.72
C VAL A 192 -6.80 32.52 22.93
N GLU A 193 -7.75 33.27 22.36
CA GLU A 193 -8.88 32.73 21.57
C GLU A 193 -8.49 32.29 20.16
N GLY A 194 -7.26 32.56 19.72
CA GLY A 194 -6.77 32.24 18.37
C GLY A 194 -5.34 32.71 18.13
N ILE A 195 -4.91 32.74 16.88
CA ILE A 195 -3.58 33.14 16.46
C ILE A 195 -3.72 34.23 15.39
N GLU A 196 -2.85 35.24 15.44
CA GLU A 196 -2.79 36.30 14.43
C GLU A 196 -2.63 35.73 13.00
N VAL A 197 -3.41 36.28 12.06
CA VAL A 197 -3.50 35.77 10.67
C VAL A 197 -2.13 35.71 9.99
N GLU A 198 -1.31 36.75 10.15
CA GLU A 198 0.03 36.78 9.55
C GLU A 198 0.95 35.71 10.14
N ARG A 199 0.81 35.39 11.43
CA ARG A 199 1.56 34.31 12.06
C ARG A 199 1.14 32.95 11.52
N LEU A 200 -0.17 32.73 11.31
CA LEU A 200 -0.67 31.50 10.70
C LEU A 200 -0.19 31.36 9.24
N LYS A 201 -0.14 32.46 8.47
CA LYS A 201 0.43 32.46 7.12
C LYS A 201 1.90 32.04 7.13
N GLU A 202 2.71 32.59 8.04
CA GLU A 202 4.12 32.17 8.21
C GLU A 202 4.25 30.68 8.52
N MET A 203 3.39 30.14 9.40
CA MET A 203 3.39 28.72 9.74
C MET A 203 3.04 27.84 8.55
N LEU A 204 2.03 28.24 7.76
CA LEU A 204 1.60 27.50 6.58
C LEU A 204 2.71 27.51 5.51
N LEU A 205 3.34 28.66 5.27
CA LEU A 205 4.51 28.76 4.39
C LEU A 205 5.65 27.85 4.88
N GLY A 206 5.95 27.87 6.18
CA GLY A 206 6.94 26.97 6.78
C GLY A 206 6.60 25.49 6.61
N ALA A 207 5.32 25.11 6.67
CA ALA A 207 4.87 23.75 6.39
C ALA A 207 5.07 23.36 4.91
N ILE A 208 4.78 24.28 3.98
CA ILE A 208 4.98 24.09 2.54
C ILE A 208 6.47 23.92 2.22
N GLU A 209 7.34 24.78 2.78
CA GLU A 209 8.80 24.69 2.63
C GLU A 209 9.34 23.35 3.12
N LYS A 210 8.82 22.83 4.24
CA LYS A 210 9.20 21.52 4.76
C LYS A 210 8.79 20.35 3.87
N VAL A 211 7.87 20.53 2.93
CA VAL A 211 7.42 19.48 1.99
C VAL A 211 8.08 19.64 0.61
N HIS A 212 8.25 20.86 0.12
CA HIS A 212 8.73 21.14 -1.24
C HIS A 212 10.22 21.55 -1.31
N GLY A 213 10.82 21.92 -0.17
CA GLY A 213 12.13 22.55 -0.10
C GLY A 213 12.05 24.07 -0.37
N LYS A 214 13.03 24.82 0.16
CA LYS A 214 13.11 26.27 -0.02
C LYS A 214 13.27 26.64 -1.50
N GLY A 215 12.50 27.63 -1.98
CA GLY A 215 12.59 28.19 -3.33
C GLY A 215 11.86 27.43 -4.45
N LYS A 216 11.16 26.33 -4.17
CA LYS A 216 10.37 25.57 -5.17
C LYS A 216 8.87 25.87 -5.06
N GLY A 217 8.45 27.09 -5.42
CA GLY A 217 7.05 27.49 -5.37
C GLY A 217 6.46 27.63 -3.95
N ALA A 218 7.32 27.61 -2.93
CA ALA A 218 6.94 27.63 -1.51
C ALA A 218 6.54 29.03 -0.98
N GLU A 219 6.46 30.03 -1.86
CA GLU A 219 6.20 31.43 -1.50
C GLU A 219 4.71 31.76 -1.38
N ASN A 220 3.82 30.80 -1.70
CA ASN A 220 2.39 31.02 -1.68
C ASN A 220 1.64 29.83 -1.06
N TYR A 221 0.76 30.11 -0.11
CA TYR A 221 -0.14 29.12 0.49
C TYR A 221 -1.17 28.53 -0.49
N GLU A 222 -1.32 29.12 -1.69
CA GLU A 222 -2.08 28.56 -2.81
C GLU A 222 -1.56 27.18 -3.29
N VAL A 223 -0.33 26.79 -2.94
CA VAL A 223 0.18 25.43 -3.20
C VAL A 223 -0.71 24.37 -2.56
N LEU A 224 -1.31 24.64 -1.40
CA LEU A 224 -2.23 23.69 -0.78
C LEU A 224 -3.50 23.51 -1.62
N LYS A 225 -4.04 24.61 -2.18
CA LYS A 225 -5.18 24.53 -3.10
C LYS A 225 -4.83 23.77 -4.37
N SER A 226 -3.62 23.99 -4.92
CA SER A 226 -3.21 23.32 -6.16
C SER A 226 -3.17 21.79 -6.02
N HIS A 227 -2.71 21.26 -4.87
CA HIS A 227 -2.75 19.81 -4.60
C HIS A 227 -4.19 19.26 -4.60
N LEU A 228 -5.14 19.95 -3.97
CA LEU A 228 -6.55 19.53 -3.97
C LEU A 228 -7.22 19.69 -5.35
N TYR A 229 -6.91 20.75 -6.10
CA TYR A 229 -7.46 20.93 -7.44
C TYR A 229 -6.90 19.92 -8.44
N ASN A 230 -5.61 19.56 -8.31
CA ASN A 230 -5.02 18.46 -9.07
C ASN A 230 -5.70 17.14 -8.72
N LEU A 231 -5.88 16.84 -7.43
CA LEU A 231 -6.63 15.66 -6.97
C LEU A 231 -8.04 15.63 -7.58
N ARG A 232 -8.77 16.74 -7.53
CA ARG A 232 -10.11 16.85 -8.11
C ARG A 232 -10.10 16.58 -9.61
N SER A 233 -9.15 17.17 -10.35
CA SER A 233 -9.00 16.95 -11.79
C SER A 233 -8.72 15.48 -12.10
N THR A 234 -7.78 14.86 -11.38
CA THR A 234 -7.42 13.46 -11.56
C THR A 234 -8.60 12.53 -11.23
N LEU A 235 -9.36 12.80 -10.16
CA LEU A 235 -10.56 12.04 -9.82
C LEU A 235 -11.67 12.18 -10.89
N ALA A 236 -11.83 13.36 -11.47
CA ALA A 236 -12.79 13.59 -12.56
C ALA A 236 -12.37 12.82 -13.83
N GLU A 237 -11.08 12.80 -14.13
CA GLU A 237 -10.52 11.99 -15.22
C GLU A 237 -10.72 10.49 -15.00
N ILE A 238 -10.48 10.00 -13.78
CA ILE A 238 -10.76 8.60 -13.40
C ILE A 238 -12.25 8.27 -13.58
N ALA A 239 -13.14 9.16 -13.12
CA ALA A 239 -14.58 8.97 -13.28
C ALA A 239 -14.99 8.87 -14.75
N ASN A 240 -14.44 9.73 -15.61
CA ASN A 240 -14.72 9.72 -17.05
C ASN A 240 -14.18 8.47 -17.76
N ASP A 241 -12.98 8.02 -17.40
CA ASP A 241 -12.38 6.80 -17.96
C ASP A 241 -13.19 5.57 -17.57
N ILE A 242 -13.57 5.46 -16.28
CA ILE A 242 -14.37 4.35 -15.80
C ILE A 242 -15.77 4.37 -16.41
N GLU A 243 -16.34 5.52 -16.79
CA GLU A 243 -17.62 5.53 -17.50
C GLU A 243 -17.54 5.02 -18.94
N LYS A 244 -16.36 5.05 -19.56
CA LYS A 244 -16.15 4.66 -20.97
C LYS A 244 -15.57 3.24 -21.11
N ASP A 245 -14.69 2.85 -20.19
CA ASP A 245 -13.79 1.70 -20.34
C ASP A 245 -14.02 0.60 -19.27
N ILE A 246 -15.26 0.39 -18.80
CA ILE A 246 -15.54 -0.76 -17.91
C ILE A 246 -15.37 -2.06 -18.70
N ILE A 247 -14.21 -2.69 -18.56
CA ILE A 247 -13.96 -4.04 -19.06
C ILE A 247 -14.30 -4.99 -17.91
N VAL A 248 -15.54 -5.50 -17.91
CA VAL A 248 -15.87 -6.73 -17.19
C VAL A 248 -15.40 -7.86 -18.07
N ASP A 249 -14.32 -8.53 -17.71
CA ASP A 249 -13.90 -9.73 -18.42
C ASP A 249 -14.90 -10.84 -18.07
N PRO A 250 -15.62 -11.42 -19.06
CA PRO A 250 -16.70 -12.35 -18.77
C PRO A 250 -16.23 -13.63 -18.09
N GLU A 251 -15.01 -14.10 -18.36
CA GLU A 251 -14.56 -15.43 -17.98
C GLU A 251 -13.05 -15.45 -17.70
N THR A 252 -12.70 -15.13 -16.46
CA THR A 252 -11.46 -15.54 -15.78
C THR A 252 -11.43 -17.07 -15.62
N GLU A 253 -10.61 -17.90 -16.29
CA GLU A 253 -10.48 -19.32 -15.87
C GLU A 253 -9.97 -19.32 -14.42
N GLU A 254 -10.84 -19.64 -13.45
CA GLU A 254 -10.43 -19.77 -12.06
C GLU A 254 -9.31 -20.81 -12.00
N LYS A 255 -8.11 -20.38 -11.57
CA LYS A 255 -7.01 -21.32 -11.33
C LYS A 255 -7.55 -22.46 -10.45
N PRO A 256 -7.36 -23.73 -10.84
CA PRO A 256 -8.00 -24.85 -10.16
C PRO A 256 -7.58 -24.96 -8.70
N PHE A 257 -6.40 -24.45 -8.35
CA PHE A 257 -5.89 -24.41 -6.98
C PHE A 257 -5.09 -23.12 -6.71
N PRO A 258 -5.11 -22.61 -5.46
CA PRO A 258 -4.19 -21.57 -5.01
C PRO A 258 -2.71 -21.98 -5.17
N PRO A 259 -1.78 -21.02 -5.37
CA PRO A 259 -0.35 -21.26 -5.60
C PRO A 259 0.33 -22.08 -4.50
N LEU A 260 -0.15 -21.98 -3.27
CA LEU A 260 0.35 -22.80 -2.16
C LEU A 260 0.05 -24.29 -2.36
N LEU A 261 -1.15 -24.63 -2.83
CA LEU A 261 -1.53 -26.01 -3.12
C LEU A 261 -0.81 -26.51 -4.38
N GLU A 262 -0.68 -25.68 -5.40
CA GLU A 262 0.13 -25.99 -6.58
C GLU A 262 1.57 -26.33 -6.19
N ARG A 263 2.19 -25.52 -5.32
CA ARG A 263 3.52 -25.80 -4.76
C ARG A 263 3.57 -27.11 -3.97
N ALA A 264 2.55 -27.40 -3.17
CA ALA A 264 2.47 -28.66 -2.42
C ALA A 264 2.38 -29.88 -3.35
N HIS A 265 1.60 -29.77 -4.43
CA HIS A 265 1.51 -30.81 -5.47
C HIS A 265 2.83 -31.01 -6.20
N ALA A 266 3.49 -29.92 -6.64
CA ALA A 266 4.81 -29.98 -7.26
C ALA A 266 5.84 -30.66 -6.35
N ARG A 267 5.85 -30.31 -5.05
CA ARG A 267 6.76 -30.95 -4.08
C ARG A 267 6.47 -32.42 -3.85
N LYS A 268 5.21 -32.83 -3.89
CA LYS A 268 4.83 -34.25 -3.81
C LYS A 268 5.34 -34.99 -5.04
N GLN A 269 5.26 -34.39 -6.22
CA GLN A 269 5.77 -34.98 -7.46
C GLN A 269 7.31 -35.07 -7.46
N ASP A 270 8.00 -33.99 -7.08
CA ASP A 270 9.46 -33.96 -6.93
C ASP A 270 9.96 -35.08 -5.99
N ALA A 271 9.25 -35.33 -4.89
CA ALA A 271 9.59 -36.38 -3.93
C ALA A 271 9.48 -37.78 -4.56
N VAL A 272 8.43 -38.03 -5.35
CA VAL A 272 8.23 -39.29 -6.08
C VAL A 272 9.31 -39.47 -7.16
N GLU A 273 9.62 -38.42 -7.91
CA GLU A 273 10.69 -38.44 -8.93
C GLU A 273 12.07 -38.68 -8.30
N ALA A 274 12.36 -38.04 -7.16
CA ALA A 274 13.59 -38.26 -6.41
C ALA A 274 13.73 -39.71 -5.91
N GLU A 275 12.64 -40.31 -5.43
CA GLU A 275 12.62 -41.72 -5.01
C GLU A 275 12.86 -42.67 -6.19
N SER A 276 12.25 -42.39 -7.35
CA SER A 276 12.49 -43.13 -8.59
C SER A 276 13.96 -43.04 -9.04
N LEU A 277 14.55 -41.83 -9.03
CA LEU A 277 15.95 -41.62 -9.36
C LEU A 277 16.88 -42.32 -8.36
N ARG A 278 16.55 -42.28 -7.06
CA ARG A 278 17.29 -42.99 -6.01
C ARG A 278 17.33 -44.50 -6.30
N TRP A 279 16.19 -45.10 -6.65
CA TRP A 279 16.13 -46.52 -7.01
C TRP A 279 16.96 -46.85 -8.27
N GLN A 280 16.92 -45.98 -9.29
CA GLN A 280 17.74 -46.16 -10.50
C GLN A 280 19.25 -46.09 -10.19
N VAL A 281 19.66 -45.17 -9.30
CA VAL A 281 21.05 -45.06 -8.84
C VAL A 281 21.46 -46.31 -8.07
N GLU A 282 20.65 -46.78 -7.11
CA GLU A 282 20.93 -48.01 -6.35
C GLU A 282 21.10 -49.23 -7.28
N LYS A 283 20.25 -49.34 -8.31
CA LYS A 283 20.37 -50.39 -9.33
C LYS A 283 21.68 -50.29 -10.11
N LYS A 284 22.07 -49.08 -10.52
CA LYS A 284 23.32 -48.84 -11.25
C LYS A 284 24.55 -49.11 -10.37
N GLU A 285 24.50 -48.78 -9.09
CA GLU A 285 25.57 -49.09 -8.13
C GLU A 285 25.74 -50.61 -7.92
N ALA A 286 24.64 -51.35 -7.86
CA ALA A 286 24.67 -52.81 -7.81
C ALA A 286 25.30 -53.41 -9.08
N GLU A 287 24.88 -52.96 -10.26
CA GLU A 287 25.46 -53.37 -11.55
C GLU A 287 26.97 -53.08 -11.60
N ILE A 288 27.41 -51.88 -11.19
CA ILE A 288 28.83 -51.52 -11.12
C ILE A 288 29.60 -52.43 -10.17
N THR A 289 29.00 -52.75 -9.02
CA THR A 289 29.62 -53.61 -8.01
C THR A 289 29.85 -55.02 -8.55
N ASP A 290 28.88 -55.59 -9.26
CA ASP A 290 28.99 -56.92 -9.86
C ASP A 290 29.92 -56.94 -11.07
N LEU A 291 29.92 -55.91 -11.91
CA LEU A 291 30.92 -55.75 -12.97
C LEU A 291 32.33 -55.66 -12.40
N ARG A 292 32.54 -54.93 -11.30
CA ARG A 292 33.83 -54.88 -10.60
C ARG A 292 34.26 -56.23 -10.03
N LYS A 293 33.33 -57.07 -9.54
CA LYS A 293 33.63 -58.44 -9.11
C LYS A 293 34.03 -59.30 -10.32
N THR A 294 33.30 -59.19 -11.41
CA THR A 294 33.55 -59.94 -12.65
C THR A 294 34.92 -59.59 -13.24
N ILE A 295 35.26 -58.30 -13.31
CA ILE A 295 36.58 -57.84 -13.78
C ILE A 295 37.69 -58.40 -12.89
N ARG A 296 37.53 -58.38 -11.56
CA ARG A 296 38.51 -58.95 -10.62
C ARG A 296 38.72 -60.44 -10.88
N SER A 297 37.63 -61.21 -10.94
CA SER A 297 37.70 -62.65 -11.25
C SER A 297 38.38 -62.93 -12.60
N LYS A 298 38.08 -62.15 -13.64
CA LYS A 298 38.75 -62.30 -14.95
C LYS A 298 40.22 -61.92 -14.92
N ASN A 299 40.61 -60.93 -14.12
CA ASN A 299 42.01 -60.57 -13.91
C ASN A 299 42.76 -61.68 -13.16
N ASP A 300 42.13 -62.27 -12.13
CA ASP A 300 42.70 -63.40 -11.39
C ASP A 300 42.89 -64.60 -12.32
N ASP A 301 41.88 -64.93 -13.14
CA ASP A 301 41.99 -65.97 -14.17
C ASP A 301 43.18 -65.70 -15.11
N LEU A 302 43.28 -64.49 -15.68
CA LEU A 302 44.39 -64.11 -16.56
C LEU A 302 45.76 -64.18 -15.88
N SER A 303 45.83 -63.85 -14.59
CA SER A 303 47.07 -63.94 -13.82
C SER A 303 47.52 -65.38 -13.57
N ASN A 304 46.58 -66.33 -13.49
CA ASN A 304 46.86 -67.76 -13.36
C ASN A 304 47.29 -68.43 -14.67
N PHE A 305 47.15 -67.74 -15.82
CA PHE A 305 47.61 -68.20 -17.14
C PHE A 305 48.98 -67.62 -17.55
N ARG A 306 49.64 -66.87 -16.68
CA ARG A 306 51.05 -66.43 -16.83
C ARG A 306 51.97 -67.29 -15.99
#